data_AF-A3MXY3-F1
#
_entry.id   AF-A3MXY3-F1
#
_cell.length_a   1.000
_cell.length_b   1.000
_cell.length_c   1.000
_cell.angle_alpha   90.00
_cell.angle_beta   90.00
_cell.angle_gamma   90.00
#
_symmetry.space_group_name_H-M   'P 1'
#
loop_
_entity.id
_entity.type
_entity.pdbx_description
1 polymer ?
#
loop_
_entity_poly.entity_id
_entity_poly.type
_entity_poly.pdbx_seq_one_letter_code
_entity_poly.pdbx_strand_id
1 'polypeptide(L)'
;MAELCFACTDREYAVPVVNVTCTICKKTVSWREAVKHYAEHGKRSGDNVACPLCGAKVKSREYRRHVRMHFVKRRERGYMCGVCGRSFITLRSLLVHIQKMHE
;
A
#
# COMPACT_ATOMS: atom_id res chain seq x y z
N MET A 1 0.80 -14.61 2.33
CA MET A 1 0.83 -13.13 2.44
C MET A 1 0.38 -12.58 1.09
N ALA A 2 -0.70 -11.79 1.03
CA ALA A 2 -1.22 -11.28 -0.24
C ALA A 2 -0.41 -10.04 -0.66
N GLU A 3 0.46 -10.21 -1.65
CA GLU A 3 1.25 -9.12 -2.21
C GLU A 3 0.39 -8.32 -3.20
N LEU A 4 -0.01 -7.11 -2.82
CA LEU A 4 -0.63 -6.16 -3.75
C LEU A 4 0.45 -5.53 -4.64
N CYS A 5 0.88 -6.26 -5.67
CA CYS A 5 1.86 -5.78 -6.64
C CYS A 5 1.14 -5.10 -7.82
N PHE A 6 1.02 -3.77 -7.80
CA PHE A 6 0.38 -3.00 -8.89
C PHE A 6 1.36 -2.57 -10.00
N ALA A 7 2.66 -2.86 -9.87
CA ALA A 7 3.71 -2.21 -10.66
C ALA A 7 4.64 -3.16 -11.45
N CYS A 8 4.20 -4.37 -11.83
CA CYS A 8 5.03 -5.25 -12.66
C CYS A 8 4.19 -5.94 -13.74
N THR A 9 3.75 -5.18 -14.76
CA THR A 9 3.47 -5.77 -16.07
C THR A 9 4.75 -5.69 -16.90
N ASP A 10 5.15 -6.83 -17.43
CA ASP A 10 6.42 -7.15 -18.09
C ASP A 10 6.59 -6.46 -19.45
N ARG A 11 6.70 -5.11 -19.50
CA ARG A 11 7.00 -4.38 -20.74
C ARG A 11 7.94 -3.19 -20.49
N GLU A 12 8.93 -3.08 -21.37
CA GLU A 12 10.16 -2.28 -21.30
C GLU A 12 10.00 -0.74 -21.27
N TYR A 13 8.82 -0.22 -20.91
CA TYR A 13 8.60 1.20 -20.64
C TYR A 13 7.63 1.35 -19.46
N ALA A 14 8.15 1.81 -18.32
CA ALA A 14 7.37 2.03 -17.11
C ALA A 14 6.32 3.13 -17.36
N VAL A 15 5.09 2.74 -17.69
CA VAL A 15 3.96 3.66 -17.72
C VAL A 15 3.79 4.21 -16.30
N PRO A 16 3.83 5.53 -16.09
CA PRO A 16 3.62 6.11 -14.77
C PRO A 16 2.20 5.75 -14.31
N VAL A 17 2.10 4.87 -13.32
CA VAL A 17 0.83 4.46 -12.71
C VAL A 17 0.28 5.65 -11.92
N VAL A 18 -0.50 6.49 -12.59
CA VAL A 18 -1.15 7.66 -11.99
C VAL A 18 -2.42 7.28 -11.21
N ASN A 19 -2.97 6.10 -11.46
CA ASN A 19 -4.17 5.60 -10.81
C ASN A 19 -4.00 4.16 -10.36
N VAL A 20 -4.58 3.81 -9.21
CA VAL A 20 -4.60 2.47 -8.63
C VAL A 20 -6.04 1.99 -8.59
N THR A 21 -6.31 0.81 -9.12
CA THR A 21 -7.62 0.18 -8.99
C THR A 21 -7.71 -0.56 -7.66
N CYS A 22 -8.70 -0.22 -6.85
CA CYS A 22 -8.95 -0.87 -5.59
C CYS A 22 -9.40 -2.32 -5.78
N THR A 23 -8.72 -3.27 -5.15
CA THR A 23 -9.12 -4.68 -5.24
C THR A 23 -10.39 -5.00 -4.44
N ILE A 24 -10.74 -4.17 -3.45
CA ILE A 24 -11.88 -4.35 -2.54
C ILE A 24 -13.17 -3.82 -3.17
N CYS A 25 -13.16 -2.57 -3.67
CA CYS A 25 -14.37 -1.92 -4.20
C CYS A 25 -14.31 -1.60 -5.70
N LYS A 26 -13.23 -2.01 -6.38
CA LYS A 26 -13.02 -1.80 -7.83
C LYS A 26 -12.97 -0.34 -8.31
N LYS A 27 -13.02 0.63 -7.40
CA LYS A 27 -12.84 2.05 -7.73
C LYS A 27 -11.41 2.33 -8.18
N THR A 28 -11.27 3.18 -9.18
CA THR A 28 -9.98 3.73 -9.59
C THR A 28 -9.71 4.99 -8.77
N VAL A 29 -8.62 5.00 -8.02
CA VAL A 29 -8.21 6.12 -7.17
C VAL A 29 -6.85 6.64 -7.61
N SER A 30 -6.57 7.91 -7.35
CA SER A 30 -5.23 8.45 -7.58
C SER A 30 -4.21 7.67 -6.76
N TRP A 31 -3.05 7.37 -7.34
CA TRP A 31 -1.93 6.76 -6.62
C TRP A 31 -1.49 7.56 -5.39
N ARG A 32 -1.75 8.87 -5.37
CA ARG A 32 -1.47 9.76 -4.23
C ARG A 32 -2.39 9.54 -3.04
N GLU A 33 -3.57 8.96 -3.26
CA GLU A 33 -4.58 8.73 -2.22
C GLU A 33 -4.78 7.23 -1.95
N ALA A 34 -3.96 6.37 -2.55
CA ALA A 34 -4.14 4.93 -2.47
C ALA A 34 -4.17 4.43 -1.02
N VAL A 35 -3.20 4.79 -0.18
CA VAL A 35 -3.13 4.31 1.22
C VAL A 35 -4.34 4.77 2.00
N LYS A 36 -4.72 6.05 1.86
CA LYS A 36 -5.89 6.63 2.50
C LYS A 36 -7.15 5.87 2.10
N HIS A 37 -7.34 5.64 0.80
CA HIS A 37 -8.47 4.88 0.27
C HIS A 37 -8.53 3.45 0.84
N TYR A 38 -7.41 2.73 0.86
CA TYR A 38 -7.38 1.38 1.41
C TYR A 38 -7.61 1.34 2.93
N ALA A 39 -7.22 2.40 3.66
CA ALA A 39 -7.50 2.51 5.08
C ALA A 39 -9.01 2.69 5.35
N GLU A 40 -9.76 3.37 4.49
CA GLU A 40 -11.21 3.58 4.65
C GLU A 40 -12.02 2.28 4.63
N HIS A 41 -11.51 1.24 3.97
CA HIS A 41 -12.13 -0.10 3.97
C HIS A 41 -11.96 -0.85 5.30
N GLY A 42 -11.24 -0.28 6.27
CA GLY A 42 -11.04 -0.86 7.59
C GLY A 42 -12.32 -0.92 8.42
N LYS A 43 -12.67 -2.10 8.91
CA LYS A 43 -13.86 -2.25 9.79
C LYS A 43 -13.46 -2.07 11.25
N ARG A 44 -13.96 -1.01 11.89
CA ARG A 44 -13.70 -0.73 13.32
C ARG A 44 -14.45 -1.73 14.21
N SER A 45 -13.78 -2.21 15.25
CA SER A 45 -14.32 -3.11 16.28
C SER A 45 -13.64 -2.81 17.62
N GLY A 46 -14.29 -1.96 18.43
CA GLY A 46 -13.70 -1.45 19.67
C GLY A 46 -12.42 -0.64 19.40
N ASP A 47 -11.35 -0.95 20.13
CA ASP A 47 -10.02 -0.34 19.95
C ASP A 47 -9.25 -0.86 18.72
N ASN A 48 -9.76 -1.87 18.04
CA ASN A 48 -9.12 -2.48 16.88
C ASN A 48 -9.84 -2.13 15.56
N VAL A 49 -9.11 -2.25 14.47
CA VAL A 49 -9.60 -2.13 13.10
C VAL A 49 -9.18 -3.41 12.36
N ALA A 50 -10.15 -4.09 11.74
CA ALA A 50 -9.90 -5.24 10.90
C ALA A 50 -9.43 -4.78 9.52
N CYS A 51 -8.26 -5.26 9.10
CA CYS A 51 -7.72 -4.97 7.79
C CYS A 51 -8.47 -5.77 6.72
N PRO A 52 -9.02 -5.14 5.68
CA PRO A 52 -9.75 -5.82 4.62
C PRO A 52 -8.83 -6.61 3.67
N LEU A 53 -7.52 -6.33 3.66
CA LEU A 53 -6.54 -6.96 2.77
C LEU A 53 -6.02 -8.30 3.30
N CYS A 54 -5.94 -8.46 4.62
CA CYS A 54 -5.41 -9.68 5.24
C CYS A 54 -6.26 -10.21 6.40
N GLY A 55 -7.36 -9.56 6.75
CA GLY A 55 -8.24 -9.93 7.85
C GLY A 55 -7.69 -9.65 9.26
N ALA A 56 -6.45 -9.17 9.38
CA ALA A 56 -5.81 -8.94 10.68
C ALA A 56 -6.53 -7.85 11.49
N LYS A 57 -6.76 -8.10 12.78
CA LYS A 57 -7.23 -7.08 13.73
C LYS A 57 -6.02 -6.32 14.29
N VAL A 58 -5.97 -5.02 14.02
CA VAL A 58 -4.85 -4.16 14.39
C VAL A 58 -5.35 -3.03 15.27
N LYS A 59 -4.58 -2.63 16.28
CA LYS A 59 -4.93 -1.46 17.10
C LYS A 59 -5.15 -0.23 16.22
N SER A 60 -6.18 0.56 16.52
CA SER A 60 -6.58 1.72 15.71
C SER A 60 -5.42 2.68 15.40
N ARG A 61 -4.55 2.94 16.39
CA ARG A 61 -3.36 3.80 16.25
C ARG A 61 -2.30 3.24 15.29
N GLU A 62 -2.22 1.93 15.14
CA GLU A 62 -1.24 1.25 14.27
C GLU A 62 -1.81 0.96 12.88
N TYR A 63 -3.11 1.15 12.68
CA TYR A 63 -3.81 0.67 11.50
C TYR A 63 -3.30 1.31 10.19
N ARG A 64 -3.09 2.63 10.14
CA ARG A 64 -2.53 3.28 8.94
C ARG A 64 -1.13 2.76 8.60
N ARG A 65 -0.28 2.59 9.61
CA ARG A 65 1.06 2.02 9.43
C ARG A 65 0.99 0.59 8.91
N HIS A 66 0.06 -0.21 9.42
CA HIS A 66 -0.20 -1.56 8.92
C HIS A 66 -0.66 -1.53 7.45
N VAL A 67 -1.56 -0.63 7.07
CA VAL A 67 -2.02 -0.49 5.69
C VAL A 67 -0.85 -0.16 4.75
N ARG A 68 0.05 0.74 5.14
CA ARG A 68 1.28 1.06 4.35
C ARG A 68 2.14 -0.17 4.07
N MET A 69 2.21 -1.14 4.98
CA MET A 69 3.02 -2.35 4.79
C MET A 69 2.51 -3.24 3.65
N HIS A 70 1.22 -3.19 3.30
CA HIS A 70 0.69 -3.92 2.15
C HIS A 70 1.20 -3.39 0.81
N PHE A 71 1.71 -2.15 0.79
CA PHE A 71 2.33 -1.52 -0.37
C PHE A 71 3.86 -1.60 -0.35
N VAL A 72 4.44 -2.41 0.52
CA VAL A 72 5.88 -2.64 0.56
C VAL A 72 6.18 -3.98 -0.09
N LYS A 73 6.93 -3.96 -1.19
CA LYS A 73 7.48 -5.16 -1.83
C LYS A 73 8.92 -5.36 -1.38
N ARG A 74 9.26 -6.52 -0.83
CA ARG A 74 10.63 -6.85 -0.44
C ARG A 74 11.44 -7.24 -1.68
N ARG A 75 12.69 -6.78 -1.76
CA ARG A 75 13.67 -7.19 -2.78
C ARG A 75 14.93 -7.71 -2.11
N GLU A 76 15.74 -8.50 -2.83
CA GLU A 76 17.00 -9.05 -2.31
C GLU A 76 17.95 -7.96 -1.77
N ARG A 77 17.98 -6.79 -2.42
CA ARG A 77 18.79 -5.63 -2.01
C ARG A 77 17.95 -4.39 -1.70
N GLY A 78 16.86 -4.55 -0.94
CA GLY A 78 16.09 -3.43 -0.39
C GLY A 78 14.58 -3.60 -0.45
N TYR A 79 13.89 -2.49 -0.69
CA TYR A 79 12.43 -2.40 -0.65
C TYR A 79 11.91 -1.60 -1.84
N MET A 80 10.77 -1.99 -2.38
CA MET A 80 10.13 -1.33 -3.51
C MET A 80 8.72 -0.90 -3.13
N CYS A 81 8.33 0.29 -3.55
CA CYS A 81 6.97 0.78 -3.42
C CYS A 81 6.06 -0.01 -4.37
N GLY A 82 5.08 -0.71 -3.81
CA GLY A 82 4.06 -1.45 -4.56
C GLY A 82 3.05 -0.55 -5.30
N VAL A 83 3.02 0.75 -4.97
CA VAL A 83 2.18 1.76 -5.66
C VAL A 83 2.85 2.28 -6.93
N CYS A 84 4.06 2.82 -6.81
CA CYS A 84 4.75 3.52 -7.90
C CYS A 84 6.02 2.85 -8.41
N GLY A 85 6.43 1.72 -7.83
CA GLY A 85 7.62 0.98 -8.24
C GLY A 85 8.96 1.61 -7.83
N ARG A 86 8.99 2.72 -7.08
CA ARG A 86 10.28 3.29 -6.62
C ARG A 86 10.99 2.37 -5.62
N SER A 87 12.32 2.26 -5.75
CA SER A 87 13.15 1.42 -4.89
C SER A 87 13.86 2.24 -3.80
N PHE A 88 14.04 1.63 -2.64
CA PHE A 88 14.62 2.21 -1.44
C PHE A 88 15.52 1.20 -0.74
N ILE A 89 16.62 1.68 -0.17
CA ILE A 89 17.58 0.82 0.54
C ILE A 89 17.00 0.32 1.88
N THR A 90 16.19 1.14 2.56
CA THR A 90 15.64 0.82 3.89
C THR A 90 14.11 0.80 3.91
N LEU A 91 13.54 -0.01 4.81
CA LEU A 91 12.10 -0.04 5.02
C LEU A 91 11.58 1.31 5.52
N ARG A 92 12.34 1.97 6.40
CA ARG A 92 11.96 3.28 6.97
C ARG A 92 11.83 4.35 5.88
N SER A 93 12.77 4.42 4.95
CA SER A 93 12.71 5.40 3.86
C SER A 93 11.53 5.14 2.93
N LEU A 94 11.21 3.87 2.65
CA LEU A 94 10.00 3.53 1.89
C LEU A 94 8.71 3.88 2.64
N LEU A 95 8.61 3.61 3.94
CA LEU A 95 7.42 3.96 4.72
C LEU A 95 7.17 5.47 4.77
N VAL A 96 8.24 6.27 4.91
CA VAL A 96 8.14 7.75 4.83
C VAL A 96 7.72 8.19 3.43
N HIS A 97 8.26 7.56 2.39
CA HIS A 97 7.84 7.84 1.01
C HIS A 97 6.35 7.57 0.82
N ILE A 98 5.86 6.40 1.23
CA ILE A 98 4.44 6.04 1.11
C ILE A 98 3.57 7.04 1.88
N GLN A 99 3.97 7.42 3.10
CA GLN A 99 3.23 8.40 3.90
C GLN A 99 3.18 9.79 3.25
N LYS A 100 4.25 10.24 2.58
CA LYS A 100 4.32 11.58 1.99
C LYS A 100 3.76 11.67 0.58
N MET A 101 3.71 10.54 -0.14
CA MET A 101 3.39 10.51 -1.57
C MET A 101 2.10 9.75 -1.89
N HIS A 102 1.58 8.89 -0.99
CA HIS A 102 0.44 7.99 -1.24
C HIS A 102 -0.63 7.97 -0.15
N GLU A 103 -0.55 8.84 0.87
CA GLU A 103 -1.50 9.00 1.99
C GLU A 103 -2.06 10.42 2.02
#